data_AF-E4ZY25-F1
#
_entry.id   AF-E4ZY25-F1
#
_cell.length_a   1.000
_cell.length_b   1.000
_cell.length_c   1.000
_cell.angle_alpha   90.00
_cell.angle_beta   90.00
_cell.angle_gamma   90.00
#
_symmetry.space_group_name_H-M   'P 1'
#
loop_
_entity.id
_entity.type
_entity.pdbx_description
1 polymer ?
#
loop_
_entity_poly.entity_id
_entity_poly.type
_entity_poly.pdbx_seq_one_letter_code
_entity_poly.pdbx_strand_id
1 'polypeptide(L)'
;MSEHEYSSLIEGHTLLQRRVQPLLKIIHQKNEAISQARSKADALLGPYPRPPATGRAHYSPNNIDKAYRHLAKLTAENDLKISLLCKVIAPQAKKSSRLLCSCIYYDLPREVRDMIYGFLHAHETIYVGPEYFDQTKQPCETDRDAHYWDVDYVGADVQREIVESWYRTTLFYFYDKHNNIEVVTKFLNTDRWQLGIKPRHFIRKARFELDASHPPANMRIEDVHEHTTQGIRPLKNLHLLPNHVSFFIRIHTYGDVKQYLLPSEWMQSIVGDLHRSLNALHRAGHKFVVKWPDYEDLEFNRNDCSLSADEWMERLVDAQMRILSA
;
A
#
# COMPACT_ATOMS: atom_id res chain seq x y z
N MET A 1 1.20 13.97 33.08
CA MET A 1 0.28 13.03 33.78
C MET A 1 0.44 13.18 35.28
N SER A 2 -0.65 13.32 36.02
CA SER A 2 -0.60 13.34 37.49
C SER A 2 -0.35 11.94 38.07
N GLU A 3 0.24 11.85 39.27
CA GLU A 3 0.39 10.56 39.97
C GLU A 3 -0.95 9.84 40.16
N HIS A 4 -2.03 10.61 40.37
CA HIS A 4 -3.37 10.07 40.53
C HIS A 4 -3.89 9.39 39.25
N GLU A 5 -3.70 10.00 38.08
CA GLU A 5 -4.09 9.41 36.80
C GLU A 5 -3.31 8.13 36.50
N TYR A 6 -2.01 8.12 36.81
CA TYR A 6 -1.16 6.95 36.66
C TYR A 6 -1.61 5.80 37.57
N SER A 7 -1.88 6.08 38.85
CA SER A 7 -2.40 5.09 39.80
C SER A 7 -3.75 4.52 39.35
N SER A 8 -4.68 5.38 38.90
CA SER A 8 -5.97 4.95 38.35
C SER A 8 -5.82 4.04 37.13
N LEU A 9 -4.81 4.27 36.29
CA LEU A 9 -4.53 3.44 35.13
C LEU A 9 -4.05 2.04 35.56
N ILE A 10 -3.11 1.98 36.51
CA ILE A 10 -2.55 0.71 37.04
C ILE A 10 -3.64 -0.12 37.70
N GLU A 11 -4.48 0.50 38.54
CA GLU A 11 -5.60 -0.18 39.19
C GLU A 11 -6.60 -0.72 38.16
N GLY A 12 -6.95 0.10 37.16
CA GLY A 12 -7.83 -0.30 36.06
C GLY A 12 -7.26 -1.49 35.26
N HIS A 13 -5.96 -1.48 34.97
CA HIS A 13 -5.29 -2.58 34.30
C HIS A 13 -5.30 -3.87 35.13
N THR A 14 -5.01 -3.77 36.43
CA THR A 14 -5.02 -4.92 37.35
C THR A 14 -6.41 -5.56 37.44
N LEU A 15 -7.46 -4.74 37.53
CA LEU A 15 -8.84 -5.20 37.53
C LEU A 15 -9.26 -5.84 36.20
N LEU A 16 -8.84 -5.25 35.07
CA LEU A 16 -9.08 -5.81 33.75
C LEU A 16 -8.41 -7.19 33.63
N GLN A 17 -7.14 -7.31 34.04
CA GLN A 17 -6.40 -8.57 33.96
C GLN A 17 -7.12 -9.68 34.75
N ARG A 18 -7.60 -9.39 35.97
CA ARG A 18 -8.39 -10.34 36.77
C ARG A 18 -9.68 -10.78 36.06
N ARG A 19 -10.36 -9.87 35.36
CA ARG A 19 -11.60 -10.17 34.61
C ARG A 19 -11.35 -10.94 33.31
N VAL A 20 -10.24 -10.66 32.65
CA VAL A 20 -9.90 -11.21 31.33
C VAL A 20 -9.30 -12.61 31.41
N GLN A 21 -8.52 -12.91 32.45
CA GLN A 21 -7.82 -14.19 32.59
C GLN A 21 -8.72 -15.43 32.46
N PRO A 22 -9.90 -15.51 33.12
CA PRO A 22 -10.80 -16.64 32.95
C PRO A 22 -11.31 -16.80 31.51
N LEU A 23 -11.59 -15.68 30.82
CA LEU A 23 -12.08 -15.70 29.44
C LEU A 23 -10.99 -16.17 28.48
N LEU A 24 -9.74 -15.71 28.65
CA LEU A 24 -8.60 -16.16 27.85
C LEU A 24 -8.38 -17.67 27.99
N LYS A 25 -8.48 -18.21 29.21
CA LYS A 25 -8.38 -19.65 29.45
C LYS A 25 -9.45 -20.43 28.68
N ILE A 26 -10.69 -19.95 28.69
CA ILE A 26 -11.81 -20.58 27.96
C ILE A 26 -11.57 -20.53 26.44
N ILE A 27 -11.13 -19.39 25.91
CA ILE A 27 -10.84 -19.23 24.47
C ILE A 27 -9.70 -20.16 24.04
N HIS A 28 -8.64 -20.25 24.85
CA HIS A 28 -7.52 -21.15 24.57
C HIS A 28 -7.96 -22.62 24.49
N GLN A 29 -8.73 -23.10 25.48
CA GLN A 29 -9.30 -24.45 25.48
C GLN A 29 -10.21 -24.71 24.26
N LYS A 30 -10.99 -23.71 23.84
CA LYS A 30 -11.83 -23.81 22.64
C LYS A 30 -11.01 -23.86 21.35
N ASN A 31 -9.94 -23.08 21.25
CA ASN A 31 -9.04 -23.13 20.09
C ASN A 31 -8.38 -24.50 19.94
N GLU A 32 -7.96 -25.11 21.06
CA GLU A 32 -7.45 -26.49 21.06
C GLU A 32 -8.51 -27.49 20.58
N ALA A 33 -9.75 -27.38 21.09
CA ALA A 33 -10.86 -28.23 20.67
C ALA A 33 -11.20 -28.07 19.17
N ILE A 34 -11.18 -26.83 18.65
CA ILE A 34 -11.37 -26.52 17.23
C ILE A 34 -10.26 -27.15 16.39
N SER A 35 -9.00 -27.02 16.81
CA SER A 35 -7.85 -27.61 16.12
C SER A 35 -7.96 -29.14 16.05
N GLN A 36 -8.33 -29.78 17.17
CA GLN A 36 -8.57 -31.23 17.23
C GLN A 36 -9.76 -31.65 16.35
N ALA A 37 -10.86 -30.90 16.36
CA ALA A 37 -12.04 -31.18 15.54
C ALA A 37 -11.74 -31.04 14.05
N ARG A 38 -10.96 -30.02 13.64
CA ARG A 38 -10.50 -29.84 12.27
C ARG A 38 -9.61 -31.01 11.83
N SER A 39 -8.61 -31.38 12.63
CA SER A 39 -7.76 -32.54 12.33
C SER A 39 -8.56 -33.84 12.17
N LYS A 40 -9.58 -34.07 13.01
CA LYS A 40 -10.50 -35.22 12.86
C LYS A 40 -11.34 -35.15 11.59
N ALA A 41 -11.86 -33.97 11.24
CA ALA A 41 -12.62 -33.77 10.01
C ALA A 41 -11.75 -34.03 8.76
N ASP A 42 -10.51 -33.53 8.76
CA ASP A 42 -9.55 -33.74 7.68
C ASP A 42 -9.13 -35.21 7.56
N ALA A 43 -8.97 -35.91 8.69
CA ALA A 43 -8.70 -37.36 8.70
C ALA A 43 -9.85 -38.19 8.09
N LEU A 44 -11.12 -37.72 8.19
CA LEU A 44 -12.27 -38.36 7.55
C LEU A 44 -12.28 -38.16 6.02
N LEU A 45 -11.67 -37.08 5.52
CA LEU A 45 -11.47 -36.87 4.08
C LEU A 45 -10.35 -37.77 3.54
N GLY A 46 -9.42 -38.19 4.39
CA GLY A 46 -8.22 -38.92 4.01
C GLY A 46 -7.28 -38.09 3.13
N PRO A 47 -6.07 -38.58 2.80
CA PRO A 47 -5.33 -38.04 1.67
C PRO A 47 -6.22 -38.23 0.44
N TYR A 48 -6.53 -37.17 -0.31
CA TYR A 48 -7.31 -37.23 -1.56
C TYR A 48 -6.94 -38.51 -2.31
N PRO A 49 -7.80 -39.55 -2.32
CA PRO A 49 -7.44 -40.77 -3.01
C PRO A 49 -7.34 -40.41 -4.47
N ARG A 50 -6.20 -40.73 -5.11
CA ARG A 50 -6.14 -40.78 -6.57
C ARG A 50 -7.37 -41.58 -7.01
N PRO A 51 -8.23 -41.06 -7.91
CA PRO A 51 -9.47 -41.73 -8.25
C PRO A 51 -9.14 -43.16 -8.68
N PRO A 52 -9.66 -44.19 -7.98
CA PRO A 52 -9.43 -45.57 -8.38
C PRO A 52 -10.02 -45.76 -9.78
N ALA A 53 -9.25 -46.37 -10.69
CA ALA A 53 -9.61 -46.48 -12.11
C ALA A 53 -10.98 -47.14 -12.35
N THR A 54 -11.53 -47.91 -11.41
CA THR A 54 -12.78 -48.67 -11.61
C THR A 54 -13.61 -48.96 -10.33
N GLY A 55 -13.35 -48.32 -9.19
CA GLY A 55 -14.01 -48.70 -7.92
C GLY A 55 -14.75 -47.55 -7.22
N ARG A 56 -16.09 -47.63 -7.11
CA ARG A 56 -16.87 -46.70 -6.27
C ARG A 56 -16.50 -46.88 -4.79
N ALA A 57 -15.66 -46.00 -4.26
CA ALA A 57 -15.45 -45.91 -2.82
C ALA A 57 -16.73 -45.36 -2.16
N HIS A 58 -17.36 -46.14 -1.29
CA HIS A 58 -18.50 -45.73 -0.49
C HIS A 58 -18.03 -44.83 0.67
N TYR A 59 -17.76 -43.56 0.39
CA TYR A 59 -17.72 -42.54 1.45
C TYR A 59 -19.16 -42.28 1.91
N SER A 60 -19.42 -42.38 3.22
CA SER A 60 -20.69 -41.98 3.82
C SER A 60 -20.71 -40.45 3.96
N PRO A 61 -21.43 -39.71 3.09
CA PRO A 61 -21.39 -38.24 3.07
C PRO A 61 -21.89 -37.63 4.39
N ASN A 62 -22.73 -38.38 5.11
CA ASN A 62 -23.35 -37.96 6.37
C ASN A 62 -22.32 -37.75 7.50
N ASN A 63 -21.22 -38.49 7.52
CA ASN A 63 -20.23 -38.38 8.61
C ASN A 63 -19.33 -37.15 8.46
N ILE A 64 -18.91 -36.85 7.23
CA ILE A 64 -18.08 -35.68 6.90
C ILE A 64 -18.88 -34.40 7.17
N ASP A 65 -20.11 -34.35 6.67
CA ASP A 65 -20.99 -33.19 6.87
C ASP A 65 -21.30 -32.95 8.37
N LYS A 66 -21.52 -34.02 9.15
CA LYS A 66 -21.70 -33.90 10.60
C LYS A 66 -20.46 -33.33 11.30
N ALA A 67 -19.25 -33.73 10.88
CA ALA A 67 -18.00 -33.22 11.45
C ALA A 67 -17.79 -31.73 11.14
N TYR A 68 -18.03 -31.29 9.91
CA TYR A 68 -17.93 -29.87 9.55
C TYR A 68 -19.02 -29.01 10.19
N ARG A 69 -20.26 -29.51 10.33
CA ARG A 69 -21.30 -28.83 11.11
C ARG A 69 -20.92 -28.64 12.58
N HIS A 70 -20.29 -29.65 13.18
CA HIS A 70 -19.77 -29.54 14.54
C HIS A 70 -18.63 -28.52 14.65
N LEU A 71 -17.69 -28.53 13.70
CA LEU A 71 -16.60 -27.55 13.64
C LEU A 71 -17.12 -26.12 13.52
N ALA A 72 -18.06 -25.89 12.59
CA ALA A 72 -18.69 -24.58 12.40
C ALA A 72 -19.38 -24.07 13.68
N LYS A 73 -20.08 -24.96 14.41
CA LYS A 73 -20.69 -24.62 15.70
C LYS A 73 -19.64 -24.20 16.73
N LEU A 74 -18.55 -24.96 16.86
CA LEU A 74 -17.46 -24.63 17.80
C LEU A 74 -16.80 -23.28 17.47
N THR A 75 -16.53 -23.02 16.19
CA THR A 75 -15.99 -21.75 15.72
C THR A 75 -16.92 -20.58 16.07
N ALA A 76 -18.21 -20.68 15.75
CA ALA A 76 -19.17 -19.61 16.04
C ALA A 76 -19.29 -19.33 17.55
N GLU A 77 -19.28 -20.37 18.40
CA GLU A 77 -19.27 -20.19 19.86
C GLU A 77 -17.99 -19.51 20.35
N ASN A 78 -16.84 -19.81 19.74
CA ASN A 78 -15.56 -19.20 20.09
C ASN A 78 -15.51 -17.73 19.65
N ASP A 79 -15.98 -17.42 18.45
CA ASP A 79 -16.08 -16.04 17.94
C ASP A 79 -16.96 -15.16 18.84
N LEU A 80 -18.05 -15.70 19.37
CA LEU A 80 -18.89 -15.01 20.36
C LEU A 80 -18.11 -14.70 21.66
N LYS A 81 -17.26 -15.62 22.12
CA LYS A 81 -16.43 -15.41 23.31
C LYS A 81 -15.32 -14.39 23.07
N ILE A 82 -14.69 -14.43 21.90
CA ILE A 82 -13.70 -13.42 21.47
C ILE A 82 -14.38 -12.05 21.41
N SER A 83 -15.55 -11.95 20.79
CA SER A 83 -16.34 -10.71 20.74
C SER A 83 -16.65 -10.15 22.13
N LEU A 84 -17.07 -11.01 23.07
CA LEU A 84 -17.31 -10.61 24.46
C LEU A 84 -16.03 -10.12 25.13
N LEU A 85 -14.91 -10.81 24.93
CA LEU A 85 -13.62 -10.41 25.46
C LEU A 85 -13.19 -9.03 24.93
N CYS A 86 -13.32 -8.80 23.62
CA CYS A 86 -13.03 -7.50 23.01
C CYS A 86 -13.89 -6.39 23.63
N LYS A 87 -15.18 -6.62 23.88
CA LYS A 87 -16.07 -5.66 24.56
C LYS A 87 -15.61 -5.33 25.99
N VAL A 88 -15.02 -6.29 26.71
CA VAL A 88 -14.50 -6.07 28.07
C VAL A 88 -13.18 -5.28 28.03
N ILE A 89 -12.31 -5.54 27.05
CA ILE A 89 -10.99 -4.90 26.93
C ILE A 89 -11.08 -3.49 26.34
N ALA A 90 -11.95 -3.28 25.33
CA ALA A 90 -11.98 -2.07 24.52
C ALA A 90 -12.05 -0.75 25.33
N PRO A 91 -12.88 -0.62 26.39
CA PRO A 91 -12.94 0.62 27.16
C PRO A 91 -11.61 0.97 27.85
N GLN A 92 -10.94 -0.03 28.44
CA GLN A 92 -9.65 0.18 29.11
C GLN A 92 -8.54 0.41 28.10
N ALA A 93 -8.56 -0.29 26.95
CA ALA A 93 -7.64 -0.04 25.85
C ALA A 93 -7.77 1.40 25.34
N LYS A 94 -8.99 1.86 25.04
CA LYS A 94 -9.30 3.24 24.65
C LYS A 94 -8.79 4.25 25.67
N LYS A 95 -9.09 4.05 26.97
CA LYS A 95 -8.60 4.94 28.05
C LYS A 95 -7.08 4.99 28.11
N SER A 96 -6.42 3.83 28.04
CA SER A 96 -4.96 3.73 28.16
C SER A 96 -4.24 4.33 26.96
N SER A 97 -4.70 4.03 25.74
CA SER A 97 -4.18 4.61 24.50
C SER A 97 -4.32 6.12 24.50
N ARG A 98 -5.49 6.64 24.89
CA ARG A 98 -5.75 8.09 24.89
C ARG A 98 -4.84 8.82 25.86
N LEU A 99 -4.63 8.24 27.05
CA LEU A 99 -3.72 8.81 28.04
C LEU A 99 -2.28 8.83 27.53
N LEU A 100 -1.80 7.71 26.98
CA LEU A 100 -0.46 7.61 26.39
C LEU A 100 -0.27 8.61 25.25
N CYS A 101 -1.20 8.66 24.30
CA CYS A 101 -1.17 9.59 23.17
C CYS A 101 -1.17 11.05 23.64
N SER A 102 -1.93 11.38 24.68
CA SER A 102 -1.92 12.72 25.26
C SER A 102 -0.54 13.06 25.86
N CYS A 103 0.08 12.13 26.60
CA CYS A 103 1.44 12.36 27.13
C CYS A 103 2.46 12.53 26.00
N ILE A 104 2.41 11.67 24.97
CA ILE A 104 3.27 11.80 23.78
C ILE A 104 3.09 13.17 23.13
N TYR A 105 1.84 13.62 22.96
CA TYR A 105 1.52 14.89 22.29
C TYR A 105 2.02 16.12 23.06
N TYR A 106 1.78 16.18 24.37
CA TYR A 106 2.10 17.34 25.19
C TYR A 106 3.54 17.37 25.71
N ASP A 107 4.15 16.20 25.94
CA ASP A 107 5.45 16.11 26.61
C ASP A 107 6.63 15.99 25.63
N LEU A 108 6.40 15.52 24.40
CA LEU A 108 7.46 15.36 23.39
C LEU A 108 7.40 16.44 22.32
N PRO A 109 8.53 16.92 21.78
CA PRO A 109 8.55 17.84 20.65
C PRO A 109 8.08 17.17 19.35
N ARG A 110 7.59 17.98 18.39
CA ARG A 110 6.95 17.50 17.14
C ARG A 110 7.83 16.52 16.36
N GLU A 111 9.13 16.76 16.31
CA GLU A 111 10.10 15.96 15.57
C GLU A 111 10.21 14.54 16.14
N VAL A 112 10.18 14.41 17.47
CA VAL A 112 10.20 13.11 18.15
C VAL A 112 8.88 12.38 17.92
N ARG A 113 7.75 13.10 17.94
CA ARG A 113 6.45 12.51 17.61
C ARG A 113 6.40 12.00 16.17
N ASP A 114 6.91 12.76 15.21
CA ASP A 114 6.98 12.32 13.81
C ASP A 114 7.82 11.05 13.63
N MET A 115 8.91 10.90 14.40
CA MET A 115 9.68 9.65 14.42
C MET A 115 8.85 8.48 14.95
N ILE A 116 8.13 8.66 16.07
CA ILE A 116 7.25 7.64 16.65
C ILE A 116 6.16 7.25 15.65
N TYR A 117 5.48 8.23 15.04
CA TYR A 117 4.40 7.95 14.08
C TYR A 117 4.90 7.22 12.84
N GLY A 118 6.13 7.47 12.41
CA GLY A 118 6.76 6.71 11.31
C GLY A 118 6.88 5.21 11.57
N PHE A 119 6.87 4.77 12.83
CA PHE A 119 6.83 3.34 13.19
C PHE A 119 5.40 2.78 13.31
N LEU A 120 4.36 3.63 13.34
CA LEU A 120 2.97 3.17 13.45
C LEU A 120 2.42 2.70 12.10
N HIS A 121 2.69 3.45 11.03
CA HIS A 121 2.20 3.15 9.69
C HIS A 121 3.36 2.72 8.77
N ALA A 122 3.56 1.42 8.64
CA ALA A 122 4.56 0.84 7.76
C ALA A 122 3.94 0.44 6.42
N HIS A 123 3.72 1.42 5.53
CA HIS A 123 3.21 1.14 4.17
C HIS A 123 4.25 1.45 3.11
N GLU A 124 4.61 0.43 2.34
CA GLU A 124 5.63 0.57 1.30
C GLU A 124 5.08 1.28 0.06
N THR A 125 3.78 1.11 -0.28
CA THR A 125 3.14 1.79 -1.42
C THR A 125 1.62 1.81 -1.28
N ILE A 126 0.99 2.96 -1.55
CA ILE A 126 -0.47 3.12 -1.66
C ILE A 126 -0.85 3.38 -3.10
N TYR A 127 -1.73 2.56 -3.65
CA TYR A 127 -2.25 2.69 -5.01
C TYR A 127 -3.32 3.78 -5.04
N VAL A 128 -3.18 4.72 -5.96
CA VAL A 128 -4.10 5.85 -6.13
C VAL A 128 -4.74 5.78 -7.51
N GLY A 129 -5.93 5.20 -7.57
CA GLY A 129 -6.84 5.23 -8.72
C GLY A 129 -8.21 5.81 -8.35
N PRO A 130 -9.22 5.69 -9.22
CA PRO A 130 -10.59 6.14 -8.93
C PRO A 130 -11.18 5.57 -7.63
N GLU A 131 -10.89 4.30 -7.31
CA GLU A 131 -11.36 3.57 -6.13
C GLU A 131 -10.74 4.07 -4.81
N TYR A 132 -9.61 4.79 -4.86
CA TYR A 132 -9.00 5.41 -3.68
C TYR A 132 -9.96 6.35 -2.96
N PHE A 133 -10.88 6.97 -3.71
CA PHE A 133 -11.80 8.00 -3.20
C PHE A 133 -13.07 7.42 -2.57
N ASP A 134 -13.37 6.14 -2.75
CA ASP A 134 -14.59 5.51 -2.23
C ASP A 134 -14.44 5.12 -0.75
N GLN A 135 -13.22 5.05 -0.26
CA GLN A 135 -12.89 4.64 1.10
C GLN A 135 -12.60 5.86 1.98
N THR A 136 -13.27 6.01 3.13
CA THR A 136 -13.30 7.30 3.85
C THR A 136 -12.55 7.34 5.19
N LYS A 137 -11.96 6.25 5.69
CA LYS A 137 -11.46 6.23 7.09
C LYS A 137 -10.19 5.43 7.37
N GLN A 138 -9.60 4.79 6.37
CA GLN A 138 -8.45 3.89 6.56
C GLN A 138 -7.49 4.03 5.39
N PRO A 139 -6.17 4.02 5.64
CA PRO A 139 -5.19 4.23 4.58
C PRO A 139 -5.14 3.05 3.61
N CYS A 140 -5.25 1.83 4.13
CA CYS A 140 -5.16 0.56 3.42
C CYS A 140 -5.84 -0.58 4.20
N GLU A 141 -5.91 -1.74 3.57
CA GLU A 141 -6.56 -2.95 4.10
C GLU A 141 -5.82 -3.55 5.31
N THR A 142 -4.49 -3.50 5.33
CA THR A 142 -3.67 -4.06 6.43
C THR A 142 -3.89 -3.33 7.76
N ASP A 143 -4.37 -2.09 7.69
CA ASP A 143 -4.66 -1.23 8.83
C ASP A 143 -6.15 -1.20 9.20
N ARG A 144 -6.97 -2.10 8.64
CA ARG A 144 -8.43 -2.05 8.84
C ARG A 144 -8.84 -2.02 10.31
N ASP A 145 -8.14 -2.73 11.17
CA ASP A 145 -8.47 -2.84 12.59
C ASP A 145 -7.49 -2.06 13.50
N ALA A 146 -6.64 -1.22 12.91
CA ALA A 146 -5.65 -0.47 13.66
C ALA A 146 -6.28 0.70 14.43
N HIS A 147 -6.29 0.59 15.76
CA HIS A 147 -6.89 1.58 16.67
C HIS A 147 -6.22 2.96 16.62
N TYR A 148 -4.98 3.08 16.14
CA TYR A 148 -4.30 4.37 16.07
C TYR A 148 -4.85 5.30 14.97
N TRP A 149 -5.72 4.80 14.08
CA TRP A 149 -6.50 5.61 13.16
C TRP A 149 -7.81 6.14 13.75
N ASP A 150 -8.22 5.64 14.91
CA ASP A 150 -9.49 6.00 15.54
C ASP A 150 -9.31 7.15 16.55
N VAL A 151 -10.01 8.26 16.28
CA VAL A 151 -10.03 9.46 17.12
C VAL A 151 -10.40 9.18 18.56
N ASP A 152 -11.20 8.14 18.79
CA ASP A 152 -11.62 7.74 20.12
C ASP A 152 -10.46 7.22 20.96
N TYR A 153 -9.49 6.54 20.33
CA TYR A 153 -8.33 5.96 20.98
C TYR A 153 -7.18 6.94 21.12
N VAL A 154 -6.92 7.78 20.12
CA VAL A 154 -5.72 8.63 20.12
C VAL A 154 -6.01 10.10 20.41
N GLY A 155 -7.25 10.56 20.20
CA GLY A 155 -7.62 11.98 20.24
C GLY A 155 -7.42 12.69 18.91
N ALA A 156 -8.14 13.81 18.69
CA ALA A 156 -8.18 14.49 17.39
C ALA A 156 -6.82 15.04 16.95
N ASP A 157 -6.05 15.64 17.87
CA ASP A 157 -4.76 16.24 17.54
C ASP A 157 -3.74 15.16 17.13
N VAL A 158 -3.67 14.06 17.88
CA VAL A 158 -2.77 12.94 17.56
C VAL A 158 -3.20 12.24 16.28
N GLN A 159 -4.50 12.02 16.06
CA GLN A 159 -5.00 11.44 14.81
C GLN A 159 -4.60 12.29 13.61
N ARG A 160 -4.77 13.61 13.71
CA ARG A 160 -4.35 14.57 12.70
C ARG A 160 -2.86 14.43 12.41
N GLU A 161 -2.03 14.43 13.44
CA GLU A 161 -0.58 14.30 13.28
C GLU A 161 -0.13 12.97 12.66
N ILE A 162 -0.80 11.86 13.00
CA ILE A 162 -0.55 10.55 12.40
C ILE A 162 -0.89 10.58 10.91
N VAL A 163 -2.04 11.16 10.52
CA VAL A 163 -2.43 11.30 9.10
C VAL A 163 -1.45 12.18 8.33
N GLU A 164 -0.98 13.28 8.91
CA GLU A 164 0.06 14.11 8.31
C GLU A 164 1.36 13.32 8.10
N SER A 165 1.79 12.57 9.12
CA SER A 165 2.97 11.71 9.07
C SER A 165 2.83 10.65 7.97
N TRP A 166 1.65 10.04 7.84
CA TRP A 166 1.34 9.07 6.79
C TRP A 166 1.50 9.64 5.40
N TYR A 167 0.95 10.83 5.11
CA TYR A 167 1.19 11.46 3.81
C TYR A 167 2.67 11.75 3.55
N ARG A 168 3.46 12.11 4.59
CA ARG A 168 4.88 12.44 4.45
C ARG A 168 5.77 11.24 4.17
N THR A 169 5.46 10.07 4.72
CA THR A 169 6.34 8.89 4.64
C THR A 169 5.95 7.93 3.51
N THR A 170 4.66 7.88 3.17
CA THR A 170 4.04 6.96 2.21
C THR A 170 4.45 7.25 0.77
N LEU A 171 4.70 6.19 0.00
CA LEU A 171 4.84 6.26 -1.45
C LEU A 171 3.47 6.10 -2.11
N PHE A 172 2.99 7.15 -2.79
CA PHE A 172 1.72 7.10 -3.52
C PHE A 172 1.96 6.72 -4.98
N TYR A 173 1.44 5.58 -5.41
CA TYR A 173 1.55 5.09 -6.77
C TYR A 173 0.29 5.43 -7.59
N PHE A 174 0.42 6.39 -8.50
CA PHE A 174 -0.62 6.78 -9.44
C PHE A 174 -0.58 5.86 -10.66
N TYR A 175 -1.38 4.80 -10.63
CA TYR A 175 -1.32 3.71 -11.60
C TYR A 175 -2.29 3.90 -12.79
N ASP A 176 -3.32 4.72 -12.66
CA ASP A 176 -4.30 4.97 -13.72
C ASP A 176 -3.71 5.89 -14.80
N LYS A 177 -2.94 5.30 -15.72
CA LYS A 177 -2.23 6.02 -16.79
C LYS A 177 -3.14 6.97 -17.58
N HIS A 178 -4.39 6.58 -17.82
CA HIS A 178 -5.34 7.32 -18.65
C HIS A 178 -5.95 8.51 -17.91
N ASN A 179 -6.32 8.34 -16.64
CA ASN A 179 -6.97 9.39 -15.84
C ASN A 179 -6.05 10.05 -14.81
N ASN A 180 -4.74 9.85 -14.92
CA ASN A 180 -3.74 10.33 -13.97
C ASN A 180 -3.90 11.83 -13.63
N ILE A 181 -4.30 12.68 -14.59
CA ILE A 181 -4.50 14.12 -14.34
C ILE A 181 -5.61 14.37 -13.32
N GLU A 182 -6.77 13.78 -13.57
CA GLU A 182 -7.96 13.95 -12.73
C GLU A 182 -7.74 13.30 -11.37
N VAL A 183 -7.15 12.10 -11.35
CA VAL A 183 -6.83 11.37 -10.13
C VAL A 183 -5.81 12.13 -9.27
N VAL A 184 -4.70 12.61 -9.84
CA VAL A 184 -3.70 13.42 -9.12
C VAL A 184 -4.33 14.72 -8.61
N THR A 185 -5.07 15.44 -9.46
CA THR A 185 -5.69 16.70 -9.09
C THR A 185 -6.69 16.51 -7.95
N LYS A 186 -7.54 15.49 -8.04
CA LYS A 186 -8.51 15.14 -7.00
C LYS A 186 -7.78 14.73 -5.72
N PHE A 187 -6.82 13.80 -5.80
CA PHE A 187 -6.01 13.36 -4.66
C PHE A 187 -5.38 14.54 -3.91
N LEU A 188 -4.77 15.49 -4.61
CA LEU A 188 -4.07 16.62 -3.97
C LEU A 188 -5.00 17.58 -3.23
N ASN A 189 -6.27 17.63 -3.61
CA ASN A 189 -7.24 18.60 -3.08
C ASN A 189 -8.33 17.96 -2.20
N THR A 190 -8.49 16.65 -2.21
CA THR A 190 -9.48 15.93 -1.39
C THR A 190 -8.97 15.71 0.03
N ASP A 191 -9.68 16.28 0.99
CA ASP A 191 -9.53 15.95 2.41
C ASP A 191 -10.31 14.66 2.73
N ARG A 192 -9.67 13.53 2.44
CA ARG A 192 -10.25 12.19 2.65
C ARG A 192 -10.66 11.95 4.11
N TRP A 193 -9.94 12.55 5.04
CA TRP A 193 -10.07 12.31 6.47
C TRP A 193 -11.03 13.28 7.17
N GLN A 194 -11.46 14.35 6.48
CA GLN A 194 -12.28 15.44 7.04
C GLN A 194 -11.60 16.12 8.24
N LEU A 195 -10.27 16.20 8.22
CA LEU A 195 -9.45 16.79 9.28
C LEU A 195 -8.88 18.17 8.89
N GLY A 196 -9.30 18.72 7.76
CA GLY A 196 -8.70 19.90 7.14
C GLY A 196 -7.29 19.63 6.60
N ILE A 197 -6.98 18.37 6.25
CA ILE A 197 -5.67 17.94 5.73
C ILE A 197 -5.79 17.78 4.22
N LYS A 198 -5.08 18.62 3.46
CA LYS A 198 -4.93 18.44 2.01
C LYS A 198 -3.62 17.73 1.70
N PRO A 199 -3.63 16.61 0.94
CA PRO A 199 -2.42 15.83 0.67
C PRO A 199 -1.29 16.66 0.06
N ARG A 200 -1.62 17.67 -0.75
CA ARG A 200 -0.63 18.58 -1.37
C ARG A 200 0.32 19.29 -0.40
N HIS A 201 0.02 19.36 0.89
CA HIS A 201 0.90 20.01 1.86
C HIS A 201 1.86 19.03 2.54
N PHE A 202 1.62 17.73 2.39
CA PHE A 202 2.28 16.70 3.18
C PHE A 202 2.94 15.61 2.34
N ILE A 203 2.41 15.31 1.14
CA ILE A 203 2.98 14.28 0.27
C ILE A 203 4.45 14.56 -0.04
N ARG A 204 5.32 13.56 0.10
CA ARG A 204 6.75 13.68 -0.24
C ARG A 204 7.22 12.71 -1.31
N LYS A 205 6.49 11.63 -1.55
CA LYS A 205 6.91 10.57 -2.47
C LYS A 205 5.75 10.19 -3.37
N ALA A 206 5.96 10.24 -4.68
CA ALA A 206 4.99 9.79 -5.65
C ALA A 206 5.67 8.89 -6.69
N ARG A 207 4.98 7.81 -7.08
CA ARG A 207 5.39 6.90 -8.14
C ARG A 207 4.46 7.05 -9.33
N PHE A 208 5.05 7.05 -10.52
CA PHE A 208 4.33 7.05 -11.79
C PHE A 208 4.90 5.94 -12.67
N GLU A 209 4.00 5.24 -13.37
CA GLU A 209 4.38 4.34 -14.45
C GLU A 209 4.09 5.02 -15.78
N LEU A 210 5.12 5.12 -16.61
CA LEU A 210 5.03 5.61 -17.97
C LEU A 210 4.99 4.43 -18.91
N ASP A 211 4.28 4.64 -20.01
CA ASP A 211 4.21 3.68 -21.09
C ASP A 211 5.10 4.14 -22.25
N ALA A 212 6.02 3.28 -22.65
CA ALA A 212 6.82 3.42 -23.86
C ALA A 212 6.63 2.20 -24.78
N SER A 213 5.50 1.48 -24.63
CA SER A 213 5.18 0.32 -25.47
C SER A 213 5.05 0.68 -26.94
N HIS A 214 5.25 -0.36 -27.75
CA HIS A 214 5.00 -0.24 -29.17
C HIS A 214 3.52 0.04 -29.44
N PRO A 215 3.22 0.95 -30.37
CA PRO A 215 1.88 1.05 -30.92
C PRO A 215 1.46 -0.32 -31.48
N PRO A 216 0.16 -0.66 -31.43
CA PRO A 216 -0.36 -1.84 -32.12
C PRO A 216 0.10 -1.90 -33.57
N ALA A 217 0.43 -3.10 -34.09
CA ALA A 217 0.98 -3.28 -35.45
C ALA A 217 0.06 -2.74 -36.57
N ASN A 218 -1.22 -2.53 -36.29
CA ASN A 218 -2.23 -1.99 -37.18
C ASN A 218 -2.48 -0.47 -37.01
N MET A 219 -1.74 0.22 -36.14
CA MET A 219 -1.85 1.66 -35.92
C MET A 219 -1.21 2.44 -37.08
N ARG A 220 -1.86 3.51 -37.55
CA ARG A 220 -1.30 4.36 -38.62
C ARG A 220 -0.09 5.12 -38.06
N ILE A 221 0.91 5.39 -38.92
CA ILE A 221 2.13 6.12 -38.55
C ILE A 221 1.82 7.47 -37.86
N GLU A 222 0.78 8.16 -38.33
CA GLU A 222 0.31 9.43 -37.74
C GLU A 222 -0.17 9.26 -36.30
N ASP A 223 -0.89 8.16 -36.01
CA ASP A 223 -1.42 7.83 -34.69
C ASP A 223 -0.31 7.32 -33.74
N VAL A 224 0.79 6.79 -34.29
CA VAL A 224 1.92 6.28 -33.49
C VAL A 224 2.54 7.38 -32.63
N HIS A 225 2.78 8.56 -33.19
CA HIS A 225 3.40 9.67 -32.46
C HIS A 225 2.48 10.16 -31.33
N GLU A 226 1.18 10.21 -31.58
CA GLU A 226 0.20 10.52 -30.55
C GLU A 226 0.21 9.45 -29.44
N HIS A 227 0.26 8.18 -29.80
CA HIS A 227 0.32 7.09 -28.83
C HIS A 227 1.56 7.14 -27.93
N THR A 228 2.75 7.41 -28.51
CA THR A 228 3.99 7.51 -27.73
C THR A 228 3.97 8.72 -26.78
N THR A 229 3.43 9.85 -27.24
CA THR A 229 3.30 11.05 -26.41
C THR A 229 2.23 10.92 -25.32
N GLN A 230 1.21 10.07 -25.53
CA GLN A 230 0.22 9.72 -24.50
C GLN A 230 0.85 8.98 -23.31
N GLY A 231 1.78 8.05 -23.56
CA GLY A 231 2.42 7.27 -22.51
C GLY A 231 3.28 8.08 -21.52
N ILE A 232 3.85 9.20 -21.98
CA ILE A 232 4.61 10.16 -21.15
C ILE A 232 3.77 11.35 -20.68
N ARG A 233 2.51 11.46 -21.12
CA ARG A 233 1.59 12.54 -20.72
C ARG A 233 1.50 12.75 -19.21
N PRO A 234 1.56 11.74 -18.33
CA PRO A 234 1.58 11.95 -16.89
C PRO A 234 2.67 12.94 -16.42
N LEU A 235 3.84 12.96 -17.07
CA LEU A 235 4.95 13.87 -16.73
C LEU A 235 4.57 15.34 -16.87
N LYS A 236 3.76 15.66 -17.88
CA LYS A 236 3.29 17.03 -18.12
C LYS A 236 2.49 17.58 -16.95
N ASN A 237 2.00 16.73 -16.03
CA ASN A 237 1.16 17.12 -14.90
C ASN A 237 1.91 17.10 -13.57
N LEU A 238 3.16 16.64 -13.55
CA LEU A 238 3.96 16.62 -12.32
C LEU A 238 4.25 18.01 -11.78
N HIS A 239 4.14 19.05 -12.62
CA HIS A 239 4.20 20.45 -12.17
C HIS A 239 3.05 20.86 -11.24
N LEU A 240 1.95 20.08 -11.20
CA LEU A 240 0.85 20.30 -10.25
C LEU A 240 1.23 19.86 -8.84
N LEU A 241 2.22 18.98 -8.71
CA LEU A 241 2.71 18.52 -7.42
C LEU A 241 3.63 19.59 -6.82
N PRO A 242 3.69 19.69 -5.48
CA PRO A 242 4.63 20.59 -4.83
C PRO A 242 6.09 20.25 -5.14
N ASN A 243 6.97 21.25 -5.13
CA ASN A 243 8.41 21.10 -5.37
C ASN A 243 9.13 20.21 -4.33
N HIS A 244 8.55 20.00 -3.15
CA HIS A 244 9.12 19.11 -2.13
C HIS A 244 8.84 17.62 -2.40
N VAL A 245 8.01 17.28 -3.39
CA VAL A 245 7.75 15.90 -3.78
C VAL A 245 8.93 15.34 -4.55
N SER A 246 9.36 14.15 -4.14
CA SER A 246 10.32 13.31 -4.86
C SER A 246 9.57 12.30 -5.72
N PHE A 247 9.88 12.25 -7.01
CA PHE A 247 9.23 11.35 -7.95
C PHE A 247 10.05 10.07 -8.18
N PHE A 248 9.36 8.94 -8.21
CA PHE A 248 9.89 7.66 -8.65
C PHE A 248 9.17 7.29 -9.95
N ILE A 249 9.82 7.52 -11.07
CA ILE A 249 9.25 7.32 -12.39
C ILE A 249 9.77 5.98 -12.92
N ARG A 250 8.87 5.09 -13.31
CA ARG A 250 9.23 3.81 -13.92
C ARG A 250 8.72 3.79 -15.36
N ILE A 251 9.60 3.51 -16.31
CA ILE A 251 9.26 3.45 -17.73
C ILE A 251 9.17 1.98 -18.11
N HIS A 252 8.01 1.59 -18.65
CA HIS A 252 7.78 0.25 -19.15
C HIS A 252 7.72 0.27 -20.67
N THR A 253 8.56 -0.51 -21.32
CA THR A 253 8.46 -0.86 -22.74
C THR A 253 7.75 -2.21 -22.83
N TYR A 254 6.42 -2.22 -22.99
CA TYR A 254 5.72 -3.49 -23.16
C TYR A 254 6.03 -4.10 -24.52
N GLY A 255 6.54 -5.33 -24.49
CA GLY A 255 7.02 -6.09 -25.64
C GLY A 255 8.24 -6.93 -25.22
N ASP A 256 8.48 -8.07 -25.86
CA ASP A 256 9.77 -8.74 -25.69
C ASP A 256 10.83 -7.85 -26.36
N VAL A 257 11.68 -7.20 -25.55
CA VAL A 257 12.78 -6.34 -26.03
C VAL A 257 13.68 -7.12 -27.01
N LYS A 258 13.72 -8.47 -26.90
CA LYS A 258 14.43 -9.33 -27.84
C LYS A 258 13.73 -9.48 -29.20
N GLN A 259 12.41 -9.30 -29.27
CA GLN A 259 11.62 -9.46 -30.50
C GLN A 259 11.33 -8.14 -31.21
N TYR A 260 11.29 -7.03 -30.47
CA TYR A 260 10.91 -5.74 -31.01
C TYR A 260 11.93 -4.68 -30.62
N LEU A 261 12.80 -4.32 -31.56
CA LEU A 261 13.63 -3.14 -31.44
C LEU A 261 12.75 -1.92 -31.72
N LEU A 262 12.66 -1.00 -30.76
CA LEU A 262 12.15 0.35 -31.04
C LEU A 262 13.00 0.96 -32.16
N PRO A 263 12.38 1.45 -33.26
CA PRO A 263 13.10 2.24 -34.24
C PRO A 263 13.85 3.39 -33.53
N SER A 264 15.10 3.61 -33.91
CA SER A 264 15.96 4.62 -33.27
C SER A 264 15.32 6.01 -33.24
N GLU A 265 14.62 6.38 -34.32
CA GLU A 265 13.87 7.65 -34.43
C GLU A 265 12.80 7.80 -33.33
N TRP A 266 12.11 6.70 -33.00
CA TRP A 266 11.05 6.73 -31.99
C TRP A 266 11.65 6.83 -30.59
N MET A 267 12.67 6.03 -30.32
CA MET A 267 13.37 6.08 -29.04
C MET A 267 13.98 7.47 -28.82
N GLN A 268 14.58 8.08 -29.86
CA GLN A 268 15.09 9.44 -29.81
C GLN A 268 13.98 10.47 -29.52
N SER A 269 12.80 10.33 -30.13
CA SER A 269 11.65 11.21 -29.83
C SER A 269 11.19 11.08 -28.38
N ILE A 270 11.00 9.84 -27.89
CA ILE A 270 10.57 9.56 -26.51
C ILE A 270 11.57 10.12 -25.51
N VAL A 271 12.86 9.81 -25.70
CA VAL A 271 13.95 10.28 -24.84
C VAL A 271 14.03 11.81 -24.87
N GLY A 272 13.87 12.43 -26.04
CA GLY A 272 13.84 13.89 -26.18
C GLY A 272 12.69 14.54 -25.42
N ASP A 273 11.47 14.00 -25.50
CA ASP A 273 10.32 14.51 -24.76
C ASP A 273 10.42 14.28 -23.25
N LEU A 274 10.89 13.10 -22.85
CA LEU A 274 11.16 12.73 -21.47
C LEU A 274 12.19 13.69 -20.87
N HIS A 275 13.33 13.86 -21.53
CA HIS A 275 14.42 14.74 -21.13
C HIS A 275 13.95 16.19 -20.98
N ARG A 276 13.20 16.73 -21.95
CA ARG A 276 12.60 18.07 -21.85
C ARG A 276 11.70 18.21 -20.63
N SER A 277 10.81 17.24 -20.40
CA SER A 277 9.85 17.26 -19.30
C SER A 277 10.54 17.17 -17.94
N LEU A 278 11.51 16.27 -17.80
CA LEU A 278 12.31 16.09 -16.59
C LEU A 278 13.18 17.31 -16.29
N ASN A 279 13.74 17.95 -17.31
CA ASN A 279 14.47 19.21 -17.15
C ASN A 279 13.58 20.36 -16.68
N ALA A 280 12.34 20.43 -17.17
CA ALA A 280 11.37 21.39 -16.67
C ALA A 280 11.07 21.16 -15.16
N LEU A 281 10.89 19.89 -14.75
CA LEU A 281 10.69 19.53 -13.34
C LEU A 281 11.91 19.86 -12.48
N HIS A 282 13.12 19.56 -12.96
CA HIS A 282 14.37 19.90 -12.29
C HIS A 282 14.46 21.40 -12.05
N ARG A 283 14.19 22.23 -13.08
CA ARG A 283 14.22 23.69 -12.99
C ARG A 283 13.17 24.24 -12.01
N ALA A 284 12.02 23.56 -11.88
CA ALA A 284 11.01 23.87 -10.88
C ALA A 284 11.37 23.39 -9.45
N GLY A 285 12.53 22.77 -9.26
CA GLY A 285 13.06 22.36 -7.96
C GLY A 285 12.68 20.94 -7.52
N HIS A 286 12.04 20.16 -8.39
CA HIS A 286 11.65 18.80 -8.08
C HIS A 286 12.85 17.84 -8.03
N LYS A 287 12.69 16.77 -7.25
CA LYS A 287 13.62 15.64 -7.19
C LYS A 287 12.99 14.44 -7.88
N PHE A 288 13.77 13.69 -8.64
CA PHE A 288 13.26 12.47 -9.26
C PHE A 288 14.35 11.43 -9.49
N VAL A 289 13.88 10.19 -9.59
CA VAL A 289 14.62 9.02 -10.08
C VAL A 289 13.76 8.39 -11.16
N VAL A 290 14.34 8.16 -12.32
CA VAL A 290 13.73 7.47 -13.46
C VAL A 290 14.40 6.11 -13.58
N LYS A 291 13.61 5.04 -13.58
CA LYS A 291 14.07 3.67 -13.78
C LYS A 291 13.48 3.10 -15.04
N TRP A 292 14.30 2.42 -15.82
CA TRP A 292 13.90 1.67 -17.01
C TRP A 292 14.27 0.19 -16.83
N PRO A 293 13.39 -0.60 -16.19
CA PRO A 293 13.68 -1.99 -15.81
C PRO A 293 14.03 -2.88 -17.01
N ASP A 294 13.35 -2.63 -18.12
CA ASP A 294 13.49 -3.42 -19.35
C ASP A 294 14.86 -3.22 -20.03
N TYR A 295 15.66 -2.24 -19.58
CA TYR A 295 17.01 -1.94 -20.05
C TYR A 295 18.04 -2.14 -18.93
N GLU A 296 18.04 -3.32 -18.30
CA GLU A 296 18.92 -3.67 -17.16
C GLU A 296 18.78 -2.72 -15.96
N ASP A 297 17.54 -2.33 -15.62
CA ASP A 297 17.28 -1.37 -14.53
C ASP A 297 18.04 -0.05 -14.67
N LEU A 298 18.22 0.44 -15.91
CA LEU A 298 18.89 1.71 -16.19
C LEU A 298 18.24 2.83 -15.37
N GLU A 299 19.08 3.50 -14.58
CA GLU A 299 18.65 4.56 -13.68
C GLU A 299 19.20 5.91 -14.15
N PHE A 300 18.31 6.91 -14.16
CA PHE A 300 18.63 8.32 -14.35
C PHE A 300 18.08 9.12 -13.18
N ASN A 301 18.90 9.94 -12.56
CA ASN A 301 18.52 10.77 -11.43
C ASN A 301 18.65 12.27 -11.75
N ARG A 302 18.33 13.11 -10.77
CA ARG A 302 18.39 14.57 -10.89
C ARG A 302 19.76 15.10 -11.37
N ASN A 303 20.87 14.47 -10.98
CA ASN A 303 22.21 14.89 -11.38
C ASN A 303 22.46 14.59 -12.86
N ASP A 304 21.78 13.58 -13.41
CA ASP A 304 21.87 13.19 -14.83
C ASP A 304 21.08 14.14 -15.74
N CYS A 305 20.39 15.15 -15.20
CA CYS A 305 19.77 16.20 -16.00
C CYS A 305 20.78 17.10 -16.72
N SER A 306 22.05 17.09 -16.29
CA SER A 306 23.12 17.76 -17.02
C SER A 306 23.51 17.02 -18.30
N LEU A 307 23.19 15.72 -18.40
CA LEU A 307 23.40 14.96 -19.62
C LEU A 307 22.42 15.44 -20.69
N SER A 308 22.86 15.43 -21.94
CA SER A 308 22.04 15.64 -23.13
C SER A 308 21.11 14.46 -23.39
N ALA A 309 20.07 14.69 -24.20
CA ALA A 309 19.19 13.60 -24.65
C ALA A 309 19.95 12.55 -25.46
N ASP A 310 21.01 12.94 -26.17
CA ASP A 310 21.84 12.04 -26.97
C ASP A 310 22.66 11.09 -26.07
N GLU A 311 23.19 11.57 -24.94
CA GLU A 311 23.89 10.71 -23.96
C GLU A 311 22.92 9.73 -23.27
N TRP A 312 21.67 10.13 -23.03
CA TRP A 312 20.63 9.19 -22.56
C TRP A 312 20.34 8.12 -23.60
N MET A 313 20.26 8.52 -24.87
CA MET A 313 20.04 7.62 -26.01
C MET A 313 21.19 6.62 -26.16
N GLU A 314 22.44 7.06 -26.06
CA GLU A 314 23.63 6.21 -26.11
C GLU A 314 23.59 5.10 -25.04
N ARG A 315 23.29 5.49 -23.79
CA ARG A 315 23.17 4.51 -22.68
C ARG A 315 22.05 3.49 -22.90
N LEU A 316 20.94 3.89 -23.50
CA LEU A 316 19.83 2.98 -23.82
C LEU A 316 20.20 2.01 -24.94
N VAL A 317 20.86 2.50 -25.99
CA VAL A 317 21.37 1.65 -27.09
C VAL A 317 22.38 0.64 -26.55
N ASP A 318 23.31 1.06 -25.70
CA ASP A 318 24.29 0.17 -25.08
C ASP A 318 23.63 -0.91 -24.21
N ALA A 319 22.62 -0.54 -23.41
CA ALA A 319 21.84 -1.50 -22.62
C ALA A 319 21.09 -2.48 -23.53
N GLN A 320 20.48 -2.01 -24.62
CA GLN A 320 19.79 -2.84 -25.59
C GLN A 320 20.73 -3.85 -26.25
N MET A 321 21.92 -3.42 -26.67
CA MET A 321 22.91 -4.30 -27.30
C MET A 321 23.40 -5.39 -26.33
N ARG A 322 23.54 -5.08 -25.04
CA ARG A 322 23.88 -6.07 -24.01
C ARG A 322 22.78 -7.11 -23.83
N ILE A 323 21.51 -6.70 -23.79
CA ILE A 323 20.35 -7.61 -23.71
C ILE A 323 20.27 -8.55 -24.92
N LEU A 324 20.56 -8.05 -26.12
CA LEU A 324 20.55 -8.87 -27.35
C LEU A 324 21.71 -9.88 -27.39
N SER A 325 22.82 -9.59 -26.71
CA SER A 325 23.99 -10.47 -26.65
C SER A 325 23.88 -11.60 -25.61
N ALA A 326 22.89 -11.54 -24.71
CA ALA A 326 22.68 -12.48 -23.60
C ALA A 326 21.59 -13.52 -23.88
#